data_AF-A0A3B4UK95-F1
#
_entry.id   AF-A0A3B4UK95-F1
#
_cell.length_a   1.000
_cell.length_b   1.000
_cell.length_c   1.000
_cell.angle_alpha   90.00
_cell.angle_beta   90.00
_cell.angle_gamma   90.00
#
_symmetry.space_group_name_H-M   'P 1'
#
loop_
_entity.id
_entity.type
_entity.pdbx_description
1 polymer ?
#
loop_
_entity_poly.entity_id
_entity_poly.type
_entity_poly.pdbx_seq_one_letter_code
_entity_poly.pdbx_strand_id
1 'polypeptide(L)'
;KNLLSSPLSVSSLSRPLFTQSEDALKNRDLSQKKQLSFEAQRISKVLENCISQIEIVAALPAIFHLNSASSVVDEELSRALHRHQLLDERLQTLEGLKQESEGENGEARERARAQLETDIKNSVRDLLRFFRAHPDAIFGLRRRGMEVGESECKLIRGLKMFHSLMVVKLLTSLEEELQLISQRKVKIEIMQHSLQGINTLEADMSAKQHQPLIKISKKQASMKQEIDQLNIQLNNLILENRQAERVLQEVNFVYVVFHSKYFIYNTVFLPWQKYEKVETEIEYLLQKFDNEMEENSADLKLNEIDYEREEEELRRLEKPFSVLEEECKQIQEKRRLAEEKRQQEMRELELKTKAAVFAQAWWRGYSTRKALKNKSKSTKAKKGKGKKK
;
A
#
# COMPACT_ATOMS: atom_id res chain seq x y z
N LYS A 1 -18.57 58.15 -35.84
CA LYS A 1 -19.06 56.88 -36.41
C LYS A 1 -18.20 55.77 -35.79
N ASN A 2 -18.43 55.42 -34.53
CA ASN A 2 -19.34 54.35 -34.11
C ASN A 2 -19.28 53.15 -35.06
N LEU A 3 -18.66 52.05 -34.63
CA LEU A 3 -19.37 50.85 -34.18
C LEU A 3 -18.39 49.86 -33.50
N LEU A 4 -18.49 49.84 -32.18
CA LEU A 4 -18.53 48.67 -31.29
C LEU A 4 -17.32 47.73 -31.20
N SER A 5 -16.50 48.05 -30.20
CA SER A 5 -15.97 47.11 -29.23
C SER A 5 -17.04 46.13 -28.70
N SER A 6 -16.73 44.83 -28.66
CA SER A 6 -17.17 43.95 -27.57
C SER A 6 -16.24 42.74 -27.43
N PRO A 7 -15.94 42.32 -26.19
CA PRO A 7 -15.07 41.19 -25.87
C PRO A 7 -15.85 39.88 -26.03
N LEU A 8 -15.21 38.84 -26.55
CA LEU A 8 -15.80 37.51 -26.57
C LEU A 8 -15.88 36.99 -25.13
N SER A 9 -17.09 37.04 -24.57
CA SER A 9 -17.48 36.38 -23.32
C SER A 9 -17.10 34.90 -23.34
N VAL A 10 -16.08 34.56 -22.57
CA VAL A 10 -15.88 33.20 -22.05
C VAL A 10 -16.75 33.08 -20.81
N SER A 11 -18.05 32.87 -21.00
CA SER A 11 -19.00 32.66 -19.91
C SER A 11 -19.98 31.54 -20.27
N SER A 12 -19.45 30.31 -20.40
CA SER A 12 -20.32 29.13 -20.56
C SER A 12 -19.72 27.82 -20.08
N LEU A 13 -18.68 27.84 -19.23
CA LEU A 13 -18.10 26.62 -18.63
C LEU A 13 -17.71 26.88 -17.17
N SER A 14 -18.69 27.26 -16.34
CA SER A 14 -18.56 27.21 -14.88
C SER A 14 -19.94 27.14 -14.26
N ARG A 15 -20.60 25.99 -14.44
CA ARG A 15 -21.61 25.56 -13.47
C ARG A 15 -20.95 24.41 -12.70
N PRO A 16 -20.61 24.58 -11.41
CA PRO A 16 -20.00 23.52 -10.65
C PRO A 16 -21.05 22.41 -10.51
N LEU A 17 -20.75 21.25 -11.10
CA LEU A 17 -21.53 20.02 -10.97
C LEU A 17 -21.38 19.40 -9.56
N PHE A 18 -21.17 20.24 -8.54
CA PHE A 18 -20.97 19.85 -7.14
C PHE A 18 -22.27 19.91 -6.33
N THR A 19 -23.35 20.49 -6.87
CA THR A 19 -24.62 20.59 -6.15
C THR A 19 -25.42 19.28 -6.11
N GLN A 20 -25.10 18.28 -6.95
CA GLN A 20 -25.72 16.95 -6.85
C GLN A 20 -25.10 16.06 -5.77
N SER A 21 -23.93 16.41 -5.26
CA SER A 21 -23.23 15.65 -4.20
C SER A 21 -23.79 15.97 -2.80
N GLU A 22 -24.17 17.24 -2.55
CA GLU A 22 -24.76 17.65 -1.27
C GLU A 22 -26.17 17.10 -1.05
N ASP A 23 -26.99 17.02 -2.11
CA ASP A 23 -28.31 16.39 -2.03
C ASP A 23 -28.21 14.85 -1.91
N ALA A 24 -27.17 14.23 -2.46
CA ALA A 24 -26.91 12.80 -2.28
C ALA A 24 -26.42 12.46 -0.85
N LEU A 25 -25.77 13.41 -0.17
CA LEU A 25 -25.35 13.26 1.23
C LEU A 25 -26.50 13.52 2.21
N LYS A 26 -27.40 14.48 1.92
CA LYS A 26 -28.64 14.69 2.71
C LYS A 26 -29.63 13.53 2.61
N ASN A 27 -29.71 12.88 1.45
CA ASN A 27 -30.58 11.69 1.27
C ASN A 27 -30.07 10.44 2.01
N ARG A 28 -28.80 10.41 2.45
CA ARG A 28 -28.25 9.28 3.21
C ARG A 28 -28.71 9.27 4.67
N ASP A 29 -29.14 10.43 5.19
CA ASP A 29 -29.62 10.56 6.57
C ASP A 29 -31.10 10.14 6.73
N LEU A 30 -31.86 10.06 5.63
CA LEU A 30 -33.28 9.69 5.63
C LEU A 30 -33.54 8.17 5.48
N SER A 31 -32.50 7.35 5.25
CA SER A 31 -32.64 5.89 5.11
C SER A 31 -32.53 5.12 6.46
N GLN A 32 -32.31 5.83 7.57
CA GLN A 32 -32.05 5.24 8.90
C GLN A 32 -33.25 4.52 9.58
N LYS A 33 -34.32 4.18 8.85
CA LYS A 33 -35.44 3.38 9.40
C LYS A 33 -35.70 2.07 8.67
N LYS A 34 -34.72 1.52 7.96
CA LYS A 34 -34.76 0.09 7.62
C LYS A 34 -34.32 -0.68 8.87
N GLN A 35 -35.30 -1.09 9.70
CA GLN A 35 -35.00 -1.94 10.84
C GLN A 35 -34.34 -3.23 10.34
N LEU A 36 -33.29 -3.67 11.02
CA LEU A 36 -32.67 -4.96 10.74
C LEU A 36 -33.77 -6.04 10.74
N SER A 37 -33.72 -6.95 9.76
CA SER A 37 -34.54 -8.17 9.82
C SER A 37 -34.34 -8.88 11.17
N PHE A 38 -35.34 -9.61 11.67
CA PHE A 38 -35.26 -10.32 12.94
C PHE A 38 -34.01 -11.23 13.02
N GLU A 39 -33.68 -11.93 11.93
CA GLU A 39 -32.46 -12.75 11.82
C GLU A 39 -31.19 -11.91 11.87
N ALA A 40 -31.15 -10.77 11.17
CA ALA A 40 -30.01 -9.85 11.16
C ALA A 40 -29.80 -9.19 12.52
N GLN A 41 -30.89 -8.87 13.22
CA GLN A 41 -30.86 -8.34 14.58
C GLN A 41 -30.37 -9.40 15.58
N ARG A 42 -30.78 -10.67 15.41
CA ARG A 42 -30.23 -11.79 16.20
C ARG A 42 -28.72 -11.95 15.98
N ILE A 43 -28.25 -11.92 14.74
CA ILE A 43 -26.82 -11.99 14.40
C ILE A 43 -26.06 -10.82 15.03
N SER A 44 -26.56 -9.60 14.86
CA SER A 44 -26.00 -8.40 15.47
C SER A 44 -25.91 -8.53 16.99
N LYS A 45 -26.99 -9.01 17.64
CA LYS A 45 -27.02 -9.14 19.09
C LYS A 45 -26.08 -10.22 19.62
N VAL A 46 -25.89 -11.31 18.89
CA VAL A 46 -24.88 -12.32 19.22
C VAL A 46 -23.48 -11.72 19.17
N LEU A 47 -23.16 -10.96 18.11
CA LEU A 47 -21.89 -10.25 17.99
C LEU A 47 -21.67 -9.22 19.12
N GLU A 48 -22.67 -8.40 19.44
CA GLU A 48 -22.61 -7.47 20.58
C GLU A 48 -22.35 -8.21 21.91
N ASN A 49 -23.04 -9.33 22.14
CA ASN A 49 -22.86 -10.13 23.34
C ASN A 49 -21.46 -10.76 23.40
N CYS A 50 -20.89 -11.18 22.27
CA CYS A 50 -19.52 -11.68 22.20
C CYS A 50 -18.50 -10.57 22.47
N ILE A 51 -18.69 -9.39 21.88
CA ILE A 51 -17.83 -8.22 22.15
C ILE A 51 -17.89 -7.86 23.64
N SER A 52 -19.08 -7.84 24.23
CA SER A 52 -19.26 -7.56 25.66
C SER A 52 -18.56 -8.59 26.56
N GLN A 53 -18.59 -9.88 26.19
CA GLN A 53 -17.86 -10.92 26.92
C GLN A 53 -16.34 -10.70 26.83
N ILE A 54 -15.83 -10.37 25.64
CA ILE A 54 -14.41 -10.08 25.43
C ILE A 54 -13.99 -8.83 26.23
N GLU A 55 -14.82 -7.80 26.29
CA GLU A 55 -14.56 -6.61 27.13
C GLU A 55 -14.46 -6.97 28.62
N ILE A 56 -15.30 -7.87 29.12
CA ILE A 56 -15.26 -8.31 30.52
C ILE A 56 -13.98 -9.12 30.78
N VAL A 57 -13.67 -10.09 29.91
CA VAL A 57 -12.49 -10.95 30.05
C VAL A 57 -11.20 -10.15 29.95
N ALA A 58 -11.11 -9.22 29.00
CA ALA A 58 -9.96 -8.33 28.84
C ALA A 58 -9.71 -7.43 30.07
N ALA A 59 -10.75 -7.20 30.86
CA ALA A 59 -10.67 -6.38 32.06
C ALA A 59 -10.45 -7.22 33.35
N LEU A 60 -10.51 -8.55 33.28
CA LEU A 60 -10.28 -9.44 34.43
C LEU A 60 -8.91 -9.23 35.12
N PRO A 61 -7.78 -9.07 34.40
CA PRO A 61 -6.49 -8.78 35.04
C PRO A 61 -6.52 -7.53 35.91
N ALA A 62 -7.13 -6.44 35.42
CA ALA A 62 -7.31 -5.21 36.19
C ALA A 62 -8.25 -5.40 37.39
N ILE A 63 -9.28 -6.26 37.26
CA ILE A 63 -10.19 -6.61 38.37
C ILE A 63 -9.45 -7.36 39.48
N PHE A 64 -8.54 -8.27 39.13
CA PHE A 64 -7.74 -8.99 40.13
C PHE A 64 -6.87 -8.06 40.96
N HIS A 65 -6.20 -7.08 40.33
CA HIS A 65 -5.39 -6.09 41.05
C HIS A 65 -6.22 -5.20 42.00
N LEU A 66 -7.44 -4.85 41.60
CA LEU A 66 -8.35 -4.02 42.42
C LEU A 66 -9.01 -4.81 43.57
N ASN A 67 -9.28 -6.10 43.38
CA ASN A 67 -9.91 -6.95 44.39
C ASN A 67 -8.97 -7.23 45.58
N SER A 68 -7.66 -7.34 45.34
CA SER A 68 -6.65 -7.44 46.40
C SER A 68 -6.58 -6.19 47.30
N ALA A 69 -7.12 -5.05 46.84
CA ALA A 69 -7.01 -3.75 47.52
C ALA A 69 -8.33 -3.24 48.14
N SER A 70 -9.47 -3.95 48.00
CA SER A 70 -10.80 -3.40 48.32
C SER A 70 -11.68 -4.40 49.07
N SER A 71 -11.96 -4.17 50.36
CA SER A 71 -12.77 -5.06 51.22
C SER A 71 -14.30 -4.99 51.00
N VAL A 72 -14.76 -4.51 49.84
CA VAL A 72 -16.18 -4.18 49.59
C VAL A 72 -16.65 -4.85 48.29
N VAL A 73 -16.42 -6.15 48.17
CA VAL A 73 -16.86 -6.93 47.01
C VAL A 73 -17.71 -8.10 47.49
N ASP A 74 -18.85 -8.28 46.83
CA ASP A 74 -19.80 -9.38 47.00
C ASP A 74 -19.08 -10.73 47.23
N GLU A 75 -19.48 -11.45 48.29
CA GLU A 75 -18.85 -12.70 48.74
C GLU A 75 -18.83 -13.78 47.64
N GLU A 76 -19.81 -13.74 46.73
CA GLU A 76 -19.88 -14.64 45.59
C GLU A 76 -18.89 -14.28 44.47
N LEU A 77 -18.72 -12.98 44.17
CA LEU A 77 -17.73 -12.51 43.20
C LEU A 77 -16.31 -12.75 43.69
N SER A 78 -16.04 -12.48 44.96
CA SER A 78 -14.74 -12.70 45.59
C SER A 78 -14.32 -14.17 45.54
N ARG A 79 -15.26 -15.10 45.82
CA ARG A 79 -15.02 -16.54 45.68
C ARG A 79 -14.77 -16.97 44.23
N ALA A 80 -15.53 -16.44 43.27
CA ALA A 80 -15.35 -16.77 41.85
C ALA A 80 -14.01 -16.25 41.31
N LEU A 81 -13.61 -15.03 41.68
CA LEU A 81 -12.33 -14.43 41.31
C LEU A 81 -11.15 -15.20 41.93
N HIS A 82 -11.19 -15.50 43.23
CA HIS A 82 -10.14 -16.28 43.89
C HIS A 82 -10.00 -17.68 43.28
N ARG A 83 -11.11 -18.32 42.90
CA ARG A 83 -11.08 -19.62 42.24
C ARG A 83 -10.38 -19.53 40.87
N HIS A 84 -10.61 -18.46 40.11
CA HIS A 84 -9.94 -18.23 38.83
C HIS A 84 -8.43 -17.95 39.01
N GLN A 85 -8.05 -17.12 39.99
CA GLN A 85 -6.65 -16.85 40.32
C GLN A 85 -5.88 -18.13 40.69
N LEU A 86 -6.48 -19.00 41.52
CA LEU A 86 -5.85 -20.28 41.88
C LEU A 86 -5.64 -21.19 40.66
N LEU A 87 -6.56 -21.16 39.69
CA LEU A 87 -6.40 -21.93 38.45
C LEU A 87 -5.33 -21.33 37.54
N ASP A 88 -5.18 -20.01 37.52
CA ASP A 88 -4.13 -19.30 36.80
C ASP A 88 -2.73 -19.58 37.38
N GLU A 89 -2.57 -19.55 38.71
CA GLU A 89 -1.33 -19.95 39.40
C GLU A 89 -0.97 -21.42 39.11
N ARG A 90 -1.96 -22.31 39.09
CA ARG A 90 -1.78 -23.73 38.70
C ARG A 90 -1.38 -23.88 37.24
N LEU A 91 -1.82 -22.99 36.36
CA LEU A 91 -1.42 -22.97 34.95
C LEU A 91 0.05 -22.53 34.82
N GLN A 92 0.42 -21.43 35.48
CA GLN A 92 1.80 -20.91 35.47
C GLN A 92 2.80 -21.94 36.01
N THR A 93 2.47 -22.65 37.10
CA THR A 93 3.33 -23.71 37.65
C THR A 93 3.45 -24.92 36.73
N LEU A 94 2.37 -25.33 36.04
CA LEU A 94 2.40 -26.41 35.03
C LEU A 94 3.15 -26.03 33.75
N GLU A 95 3.19 -24.75 33.40
CA GLU A 95 3.98 -24.19 32.30
C GLU A 95 5.46 -24.07 32.67
N GLY A 96 5.81 -23.64 33.89
CA GLY A 96 7.19 -23.62 34.38
C GLY A 96 7.84 -25.00 34.37
N LEU A 97 7.11 -26.04 34.82
CA LEU A 97 7.56 -27.44 34.76
C LEU A 97 7.76 -27.97 33.32
N LYS A 98 7.36 -27.22 32.28
CA LYS A 98 7.41 -27.67 30.86
C LYS A 98 8.80 -27.50 30.27
N GLN A 99 9.63 -26.66 30.87
CA GLN A 99 10.99 -26.40 30.41
C GLN A 99 12.03 -27.40 30.98
N GLU A 100 11.68 -28.21 31.99
CA GLU A 100 12.69 -28.97 32.77
C GLU A 100 12.61 -30.52 32.67
N SER A 101 11.66 -31.12 31.95
CA SER A 101 11.52 -32.60 31.97
C SER A 101 10.87 -33.19 30.71
N GLU A 102 11.68 -33.88 29.90
CA GLU A 102 11.27 -34.78 28.80
C GLU A 102 11.16 -36.27 29.27
N GLY A 103 10.73 -36.51 30.51
CA GLY A 103 10.58 -37.87 31.06
C GLY A 103 9.18 -38.48 30.86
N GLU A 104 9.09 -39.82 31.01
CA GLU A 104 7.99 -40.79 30.78
C GLU A 104 6.59 -40.48 31.36
N ASN A 105 6.34 -39.29 31.93
CA ASN A 105 5.09 -38.92 32.60
C ASN A 105 4.12 -38.09 31.72
N GLY A 106 4.31 -38.10 30.39
CA GLY A 106 3.61 -37.23 29.43
C GLY A 106 2.08 -37.40 29.41
N GLU A 107 1.56 -38.62 29.55
CA GLU A 107 0.11 -38.87 29.51
C GLU A 107 -0.64 -38.36 30.74
N ALA A 108 -0.07 -38.55 31.94
CA ALA A 108 -0.67 -38.05 33.18
C ALA A 108 -0.66 -36.51 33.19
N ARG A 109 0.41 -35.93 32.64
CA ARG A 109 0.56 -34.48 32.48
C ARG A 109 -0.42 -33.90 31.47
N GLU A 110 -0.65 -34.57 30.34
CA GLU A 110 -1.65 -34.09 29.38
C GLU A 110 -3.08 -34.22 29.90
N ARG A 111 -3.39 -35.28 30.64
CA ARG A 111 -4.68 -35.38 31.33
C ARG A 111 -4.88 -34.25 32.35
N ALA A 112 -3.82 -33.90 33.10
CA ALA A 112 -3.88 -32.77 34.04
C ALA A 112 -4.05 -31.42 33.32
N ARG A 113 -3.38 -31.21 32.17
CA ARG A 113 -3.56 -30.00 31.34
C ARG A 113 -4.98 -29.89 30.78
N ALA A 114 -5.52 -30.97 30.21
CA ALA A 114 -6.88 -30.98 29.67
C ALA A 114 -7.94 -30.72 30.77
N GLN A 115 -7.73 -31.26 31.97
CA GLN A 115 -8.59 -30.97 33.12
C GLN A 115 -8.49 -29.50 33.54
N LEU A 116 -7.27 -28.96 33.64
CA LEU A 116 -7.05 -27.57 34.00
C LEU A 116 -7.64 -26.60 32.96
N GLU A 117 -7.51 -26.89 31.67
CA GLU A 117 -8.14 -26.12 30.60
C GLU A 117 -9.67 -26.10 30.75
N THR A 118 -10.25 -27.25 31.08
CA THR A 118 -11.70 -27.37 31.33
C THR A 118 -12.12 -26.57 32.57
N ASP A 119 -11.33 -26.62 33.64
CA ASP A 119 -11.59 -25.89 34.88
C ASP A 119 -11.48 -24.37 34.68
N ILE A 120 -10.48 -23.90 33.92
CA ILE A 120 -10.32 -22.49 33.55
C ILE A 120 -11.52 -22.02 32.72
N LYS A 121 -11.91 -22.77 31.67
CA LYS A 121 -13.10 -22.44 30.86
C LYS A 121 -14.36 -22.33 31.72
N ASN A 122 -14.55 -23.25 32.65
CA ASN A 122 -15.68 -23.20 33.58
C ASN A 122 -15.62 -21.96 34.47
N SER A 123 -14.46 -21.64 35.03
CA SER A 123 -14.32 -20.45 35.88
C SER A 123 -14.55 -19.13 35.13
N VAL A 124 -14.06 -18.99 33.89
CA VAL A 124 -14.34 -17.81 33.05
C VAL A 124 -15.83 -17.72 32.74
N ARG A 125 -16.47 -18.84 32.45
CA ARG A 125 -17.92 -18.90 32.20
C ARG A 125 -18.72 -18.50 33.45
N ASP A 126 -18.28 -18.93 34.64
CA ASP A 126 -18.94 -18.60 35.90
C ASP A 126 -18.78 -17.09 36.21
N LEU A 127 -17.59 -16.52 35.98
CA LEU A 127 -17.35 -15.07 36.07
C LEU A 127 -18.21 -14.28 35.08
N LEU A 128 -18.25 -14.69 33.81
CA LEU A 128 -19.10 -14.06 32.79
C LEU A 128 -20.58 -14.14 33.15
N ARG A 129 -21.02 -15.25 33.76
CA ARG A 129 -22.40 -15.41 34.24
C ARG A 129 -22.70 -14.47 35.39
N PHE A 130 -21.77 -14.32 36.33
CA PHE A 130 -21.89 -13.37 37.44
C PHE A 130 -22.02 -11.93 36.94
N PHE A 131 -21.09 -11.50 36.08
CA PHE A 131 -21.09 -10.15 35.51
C PHE A 131 -22.33 -9.87 34.65
N ARG A 132 -22.86 -10.90 33.98
CA ARG A 132 -24.14 -10.79 33.26
C ARG A 132 -25.35 -10.66 34.18
N ALA A 133 -25.31 -11.27 35.37
CA ALA A 133 -26.37 -11.15 36.37
C ALA A 133 -26.31 -9.81 37.12
N HIS A 134 -25.12 -9.22 37.25
CA HIS A 134 -24.87 -7.96 37.97
C HIS A 134 -24.12 -6.93 37.10
N PRO A 135 -24.80 -6.29 36.13
CA PRO A 135 -24.16 -5.30 35.25
C PRO A 135 -23.61 -4.08 36.00
N ASP A 136 -24.23 -3.69 37.12
CA ASP A 136 -23.78 -2.57 37.95
C ASP A 136 -22.42 -2.84 38.62
N ALA A 137 -22.09 -4.10 38.90
CA ALA A 137 -20.81 -4.50 39.48
C ALA A 137 -19.65 -4.27 38.48
N ILE A 138 -19.87 -4.55 37.20
CA ILE A 138 -18.89 -4.25 36.14
C ILE A 138 -18.70 -2.74 36.02
N PHE A 139 -19.79 -1.97 36.04
CA PHE A 139 -19.74 -0.53 35.85
C PHE A 139 -19.04 0.18 37.02
N GLY A 140 -19.26 -0.29 38.25
CA GLY A 140 -18.54 0.16 39.44
C GLY A 140 -17.02 -0.10 39.35
N LEU A 141 -16.62 -1.27 38.85
CA LEU A 141 -15.22 -1.63 38.61
C LEU A 141 -14.60 -0.79 37.47
N ARG A 142 -15.35 -0.51 36.40
CA ARG A 142 -14.91 0.28 35.24
C ARG A 142 -14.68 1.76 35.56
N ARG A 143 -15.46 2.34 36.48
CA ARG A 143 -15.29 3.72 36.96
C ARG A 143 -14.04 3.91 37.83
N ARG A 144 -13.50 2.83 38.39
CA ARG A 144 -12.35 2.86 39.31
C ARG A 144 -10.98 2.82 38.60
N GLY A 145 -10.97 2.95 37.26
CA GLY A 145 -9.76 3.05 36.45
C GLY A 145 -9.24 1.69 35.97
N MET A 146 -9.98 1.04 35.07
CA MET A 146 -9.50 -0.18 34.40
C MET A 146 -8.59 0.20 33.22
N GLU A 147 -7.28 0.04 33.38
CA GLU A 147 -6.38 0.03 32.22
C GLU A 147 -6.44 -1.37 31.59
N VAL A 148 -7.29 -1.50 30.56
CA VAL A 148 -7.27 -2.67 29.67
C VAL A 148 -6.00 -2.58 28.83
N GLY A 149 -5.26 -3.69 28.70
CA GLY A 149 -4.01 -3.73 27.94
C GLY A 149 -4.16 -3.19 26.50
N GLU A 150 -3.08 -2.65 25.96
CA GLU A 150 -3.11 -1.96 24.65
C GLU A 150 -3.50 -2.92 23.51
N SER A 151 -3.04 -4.18 23.59
CA SER A 151 -3.39 -5.27 22.67
C SER A 151 -4.88 -5.59 22.69
N GLU A 152 -5.46 -5.69 23.88
CA GLU A 152 -6.86 -6.01 24.13
C GLU A 152 -7.76 -4.86 23.66
N CYS A 153 -7.34 -3.61 23.89
CA CYS A 153 -8.02 -2.42 23.38
C CYS A 153 -8.06 -2.39 21.84
N LYS A 154 -6.94 -2.73 21.17
CA LYS A 154 -6.87 -2.82 19.70
C LYS A 154 -7.83 -3.90 19.18
N LEU A 155 -7.89 -5.06 19.82
CA LEU A 155 -8.80 -6.15 19.47
C LEU A 155 -10.28 -5.72 19.62
N ILE A 156 -10.65 -5.15 20.77
CA ILE A 156 -12.02 -4.67 21.05
C ILE A 156 -12.44 -3.62 20.01
N ARG A 157 -11.55 -2.68 19.67
CA ARG A 157 -11.82 -1.66 18.64
C ARG A 157 -12.04 -2.28 17.26
N GLY A 158 -11.20 -3.24 16.86
CA GLY A 158 -11.35 -3.96 15.60
C GLY A 158 -12.68 -4.72 15.52
N LEU A 159 -13.08 -5.39 16.60
CA LEU A 159 -14.35 -6.11 16.68
C LEU A 159 -15.57 -5.17 16.61
N LYS A 160 -15.50 -3.98 17.22
CA LYS A 160 -16.54 -2.95 17.10
C LYS A 160 -16.66 -2.41 15.68
N MET A 161 -15.53 -2.16 15.00
CA MET A 161 -15.53 -1.78 13.59
C MET A 161 -16.14 -2.89 12.72
N PHE A 162 -15.76 -4.16 12.96
CA PHE A 162 -16.33 -5.29 12.24
C PHE A 162 -17.85 -5.39 12.44
N HIS A 163 -18.34 -5.23 13.67
CA HIS A 163 -19.78 -5.20 13.96
C HIS A 163 -20.50 -4.09 13.19
N SER A 164 -19.95 -2.87 13.15
CA SER A 164 -20.54 -1.77 12.36
C SER A 164 -20.61 -2.09 10.87
N LEU A 165 -19.55 -2.68 10.30
CA LEU A 165 -19.53 -3.09 8.88
C LEU A 165 -20.52 -4.21 8.61
N MET A 166 -20.68 -5.14 9.55
CA MET A 166 -21.64 -6.21 9.43
C MET A 166 -23.08 -5.73 9.50
N VAL A 167 -23.39 -4.78 10.37
CA VAL A 167 -24.71 -4.14 10.41
C VAL A 167 -25.01 -3.45 9.07
N VAL A 168 -24.05 -2.73 8.49
CA VAL A 168 -24.21 -2.12 7.16
C VAL A 168 -24.49 -3.18 6.10
N LYS A 169 -23.72 -4.27 6.05
CA LYS A 169 -23.94 -5.36 5.09
C LYS A 169 -25.29 -6.05 5.27
N LEU A 170 -25.74 -6.26 6.51
CA LEU A 170 -27.03 -6.87 6.81
C LEU A 170 -28.22 -5.97 6.47
N LEU A 171 -28.02 -4.65 6.43
CA LEU A 171 -29.01 -3.67 5.99
C LEU A 171 -29.03 -3.50 4.46
N THR A 172 -27.94 -3.87 3.80
CA THR A 172 -27.79 -3.69 2.35
C THR A 172 -28.53 -4.81 1.62
N SER A 173 -29.52 -4.44 0.81
CA SER A 173 -30.26 -5.37 -0.06
C SER A 173 -29.38 -5.89 -1.19
N LEU A 174 -29.65 -7.10 -1.71
CA LEU A 174 -28.98 -7.65 -2.89
C LEU A 174 -29.07 -6.70 -4.11
N GLU A 175 -30.19 -6.00 -4.25
CA GLU A 175 -30.42 -5.01 -5.30
C GLU A 175 -29.52 -3.76 -5.11
N GLU A 176 -29.35 -3.32 -3.86
CA GLU A 176 -28.50 -2.16 -3.52
C GLU A 176 -27.01 -2.50 -3.73
N GLU A 177 -26.58 -3.75 -3.45
CA GLU A 177 -25.22 -4.20 -3.77
C GLU A 177 -24.97 -4.29 -5.28
N LEU A 178 -25.91 -4.82 -6.06
CA LEU A 178 -25.80 -4.88 -7.52
C LEU A 178 -25.78 -3.48 -8.15
N GLN A 179 -26.56 -2.54 -7.62
CA GLN A 179 -26.56 -1.16 -8.07
C GLN A 179 -25.25 -0.44 -7.75
N LEU A 180 -24.64 -0.69 -6.58
CA LEU A 180 -23.31 -0.17 -6.23
C LEU A 180 -22.20 -0.76 -7.11
N ILE A 181 -22.29 -2.05 -7.44
CA ILE A 181 -21.35 -2.70 -8.36
C ILE A 181 -21.49 -2.11 -9.77
N SER A 182 -22.72 -1.90 -10.23
CA SER A 182 -23.00 -1.28 -11.53
C SER A 182 -22.47 0.16 -11.59
N GLN A 183 -22.72 0.98 -10.58
CA GLN A 183 -22.19 2.36 -10.50
C GLN A 183 -20.65 2.39 -10.47
N ARG A 184 -20.01 1.42 -9.78
CA ARG A 184 -18.54 1.30 -9.79
C ARG A 184 -18.02 0.93 -11.18
N LYS A 185 -18.68 0.01 -11.88
CA LYS A 185 -18.32 -0.36 -13.26
C LYS A 185 -18.41 0.84 -14.20
N VAL A 186 -19.52 1.58 -14.15
CA VAL A 186 -19.70 2.80 -14.95
C VAL A 186 -18.62 3.84 -14.66
N LYS A 187 -18.24 4.05 -13.40
CA LYS A 187 -17.14 4.96 -13.05
C LYS A 187 -15.80 4.50 -13.63
N ILE A 188 -15.52 3.20 -13.63
CA ILE A 188 -14.30 2.64 -14.20
C ILE A 188 -14.27 2.84 -15.72
N GLU A 189 -15.37 2.58 -16.41
CA GLU A 189 -15.49 2.79 -17.86
C GLU A 189 -15.31 4.26 -18.25
N ILE A 190 -15.92 5.19 -17.51
CA ILE A 190 -15.75 6.64 -17.73
C ILE A 190 -14.27 7.03 -17.58
N MET A 191 -13.60 6.48 -16.57
CA MET A 191 -12.18 6.76 -16.32
C MET A 191 -11.29 6.19 -17.42
N GLN A 192 -11.60 4.99 -17.91
CA GLN A 192 -10.89 4.36 -19.02
C GLN A 192 -11.07 5.13 -20.33
N HIS A 193 -12.28 5.61 -20.61
CA HIS A 193 -12.56 6.43 -21.80
C HIS A 193 -11.85 7.79 -21.72
N SER A 194 -11.76 8.39 -20.53
CA SER A 194 -10.97 9.61 -20.31
C SER A 194 -9.48 9.37 -20.53
N LEU A 195 -8.95 8.23 -20.06
CA LEU A 195 -7.53 7.88 -20.25
C LEU A 195 -7.19 7.63 -21.73
N GLN A 196 -8.08 6.95 -22.47
CA GLN A 196 -7.92 6.76 -23.90
C GLN A 196 -7.91 8.08 -24.67
N GLY A 197 -8.80 9.02 -24.32
CA GLY A 197 -8.83 10.35 -24.93
C GLY A 197 -7.57 11.19 -24.65
N ILE A 198 -6.95 11.02 -23.48
CA ILE A 198 -5.67 11.65 -23.15
C ILE A 198 -4.55 11.05 -24.00
N ASN A 199 -4.49 9.71 -24.12
CA ASN A 199 -3.47 9.03 -24.91
C ASN A 199 -3.54 9.38 -26.41
N THR A 200 -4.75 9.54 -26.97
CA THR A 200 -4.90 9.96 -28.37
C THR A 200 -4.47 11.41 -28.58
N LEU A 201 -4.80 12.31 -27.64
CA LEU A 201 -4.34 13.69 -27.68
C LEU A 201 -2.82 13.80 -27.54
N GLU A 202 -2.22 12.99 -26.67
CA GLU A 202 -0.76 12.93 -26.48
C GLU A 202 -0.04 12.43 -27.74
N ALA A 203 -0.57 11.40 -28.41
CA ALA A 203 -0.06 10.92 -29.69
C ALA A 203 -0.14 11.99 -30.78
N ASP A 204 -1.25 12.74 -30.87
CA ASP A 204 -1.43 13.83 -31.82
C ASP A 204 -0.51 15.03 -31.54
N MET A 205 -0.27 15.36 -30.26
CA MET A 205 0.68 16.40 -29.88
C MET A 205 2.12 16.01 -30.24
N SER A 206 2.51 14.76 -29.97
CA SER A 206 3.83 14.24 -30.33
C SER A 206 4.04 14.25 -31.85
N ALA A 207 3.05 13.80 -32.63
CA ALA A 207 3.09 13.85 -34.09
C ALA A 207 3.22 15.30 -34.63
N LYS A 208 2.48 16.25 -34.05
CA LYS A 208 2.56 17.68 -34.41
C LYS A 208 3.89 18.32 -34.00
N GLN A 209 4.53 17.86 -32.93
CA GLN A 209 5.84 18.35 -32.47
C GLN A 209 7.00 17.79 -33.30
N HIS A 210 6.91 16.56 -33.78
CA HIS A 210 7.94 15.94 -34.62
C HIS A 210 8.01 16.52 -36.04
N GLN A 211 6.90 17.00 -36.59
CA GLN A 211 6.86 17.51 -37.97
C GLN A 211 7.70 18.79 -38.20
N PRO A 212 7.68 19.82 -37.33
CA PRO A 212 8.58 20.97 -37.40
C PRO A 212 10.05 20.56 -37.20
N LEU A 213 10.34 19.66 -36.26
CA LEU A 213 11.71 19.22 -35.97
C LEU A 213 12.36 18.52 -37.17
N ILE A 214 11.61 17.68 -37.89
CA ILE A 214 12.10 17.06 -39.13
C ILE A 214 12.39 18.12 -40.21
N LYS A 215 11.56 19.17 -40.32
CA LYS A 215 11.79 20.27 -41.27
C LYS A 215 13.02 21.11 -40.89
N ILE A 216 13.22 21.38 -39.60
CA ILE A 216 14.40 22.10 -39.09
C ILE A 216 15.67 21.28 -39.33
N SER A 217 15.66 19.99 -39.02
CA SER A 217 16.78 19.07 -39.24
C SER A 217 17.19 19.01 -40.72
N LYS A 218 16.22 18.93 -41.65
CA LYS A 218 16.50 18.97 -43.09
C LYS A 218 17.14 20.30 -43.54
N LYS A 219 16.66 21.44 -43.01
CA LYS A 219 17.25 22.75 -43.30
C LYS A 219 18.68 22.87 -42.73
N GLN A 220 18.90 22.35 -41.53
CA GLN A 220 20.22 22.33 -40.90
C GLN A 220 21.23 21.51 -41.71
N ALA A 221 20.84 20.34 -42.23
CA ALA A 221 21.68 19.54 -43.11
C ALA A 221 22.03 20.27 -44.42
N SER A 222 21.06 20.96 -45.04
CA SER A 222 21.29 21.75 -46.26
C SER A 222 22.26 22.91 -46.03
N MET A 223 22.10 23.66 -44.91
CA MET A 223 23.03 24.74 -44.57
C MET A 223 24.44 24.22 -44.30
N LYS A 224 24.56 23.07 -43.63
CA LYS A 224 25.88 22.46 -43.38
C LYS A 224 26.59 22.08 -44.68
N GLN A 225 25.85 21.53 -45.65
CA GLN A 225 26.40 21.23 -46.97
C GLN A 225 26.88 22.49 -47.71
N GLU A 226 26.14 23.61 -47.60
CA GLU A 226 26.53 24.89 -48.22
C GLU A 226 27.80 25.48 -47.57
N ILE A 227 27.92 25.38 -46.24
CA ILE A 227 29.14 25.76 -45.51
C ILE A 227 30.34 24.94 -45.99
N ASP A 228 30.19 23.62 -46.12
CA ASP A 228 31.26 22.76 -46.59
C ASP A 228 31.68 23.11 -48.04
N GLN A 229 30.70 23.45 -48.89
CA GLN A 229 30.97 23.90 -50.26
C GLN A 229 31.71 25.25 -50.30
N LEU A 230 31.31 26.22 -49.47
CA LEU A 230 31.99 27.51 -49.35
C LEU A 230 33.41 27.37 -48.81
N ASN A 231 33.62 26.47 -47.84
CA ASN A 231 34.96 26.19 -47.31
C ASN A 231 35.90 25.63 -48.38
N ILE A 232 35.40 24.75 -49.26
CA ILE A 232 36.18 24.25 -50.40
C ILE A 232 36.54 25.39 -51.36
N GLN A 233 35.59 26.27 -51.68
CA GLN A 233 35.84 27.43 -52.55
C GLN A 233 36.88 28.39 -51.95
N LEU A 234 36.78 28.67 -50.66
CA LEU A 234 37.72 29.53 -49.94
C LEU A 234 39.13 28.96 -49.98
N ASN A 235 39.29 27.66 -49.71
CA ASN A 235 40.60 27.00 -49.74
C ASN A 235 41.24 27.03 -51.13
N ASN A 236 40.44 26.88 -52.20
CA ASN A 236 40.93 26.99 -53.57
C ASN A 236 41.41 28.41 -53.89
N LEU A 237 40.64 29.43 -53.51
CA LEU A 237 41.04 30.84 -53.68
C LEU A 237 42.31 31.17 -52.91
N ILE A 238 42.47 30.66 -51.69
CA ILE A 238 43.70 30.82 -50.90
C ILE A 238 44.90 30.20 -51.64
N LEU A 239 44.71 29.03 -52.25
CA LEU A 239 45.77 28.36 -53.01
C LEU A 239 46.17 29.13 -54.27
N GLU A 240 45.19 29.62 -55.04
CA GLU A 240 45.42 30.46 -56.21
C GLU A 240 46.13 31.77 -55.83
N ASN A 241 45.71 32.40 -54.73
CA ASN A 241 46.33 33.61 -54.24
C ASN A 241 47.79 33.37 -53.80
N ARG A 242 48.07 32.27 -53.10
CA ARG A 242 49.45 31.85 -52.79
C ARG A 242 50.30 31.62 -54.04
N GLN A 243 49.71 31.13 -55.13
CA GLN A 243 50.42 30.98 -56.40
C GLN A 243 50.72 32.34 -57.04
N ALA A 244 49.75 33.26 -57.03
CA ALA A 244 49.92 34.63 -57.53
C ALA A 244 50.97 35.42 -56.71
N GLU A 245 50.97 35.27 -55.39
CA GLU A 245 51.96 35.89 -54.50
C GLU A 245 53.38 35.45 -54.81
N ARG A 246 53.61 34.18 -55.17
CA ARG A 246 54.95 33.72 -55.57
C ARG A 246 55.43 34.38 -56.85
N VAL A 247 54.54 34.52 -57.85
CA VAL A 247 54.85 35.25 -59.09
C VAL A 247 55.15 36.72 -58.80
N LEU A 248 54.37 37.34 -57.91
CA LEU A 248 54.61 38.72 -57.48
C LEU A 248 55.93 38.88 -56.71
N GLN A 249 56.33 37.90 -55.88
CA GLN A 249 57.61 37.93 -55.15
C GLN A 249 58.82 37.87 -56.09
N GLU A 250 58.74 37.12 -57.19
CA GLU A 250 59.78 37.09 -58.22
C GLU A 250 59.92 38.44 -58.92
N VAL A 251 58.81 39.12 -59.21
CA VAL A 251 58.79 40.48 -59.79
C VAL A 251 59.27 41.52 -58.76
N ASN A 252 58.91 41.35 -57.49
CA ASN A 252 59.23 42.29 -56.42
C ASN A 252 60.71 42.23 -56.01
N PHE A 253 61.38 41.08 -56.15
CA PHE A 253 62.84 40.98 -55.96
C PHE A 253 63.62 41.93 -56.88
N VAL A 254 63.13 42.13 -58.12
CA VAL A 254 63.67 43.09 -59.09
C VAL A 254 63.37 44.54 -58.67
N TYR A 255 62.27 44.76 -57.95
CA TYR A 255 61.80 46.07 -57.48
C TYR A 255 62.48 46.51 -56.16
N VAL A 256 62.93 45.56 -55.32
CA VAL A 256 63.54 45.78 -53.99
C VAL A 256 64.85 46.58 -54.05
N VAL A 257 65.64 46.44 -55.12
CA VAL A 257 66.84 47.28 -55.35
C VAL A 257 66.46 48.76 -55.49
N PHE A 258 65.24 49.07 -55.95
CA PHE A 258 64.73 50.43 -56.15
C PHE A 258 64.15 51.05 -54.87
N HIS A 259 64.03 50.29 -53.79
CA HIS A 259 63.14 50.60 -52.67
C HIS A 259 63.88 50.71 -51.33
N SER A 260 65.13 51.20 -51.36
CA SER A 260 65.81 51.77 -50.18
C SER A 260 65.03 52.94 -49.53
N LYS A 261 64.18 53.63 -50.30
CA LYS A 261 63.22 54.64 -49.80
C LYS A 261 61.95 54.02 -49.18
N TYR A 262 61.70 52.73 -49.44
CA TYR A 262 60.61 51.91 -48.91
C TYR A 262 60.95 51.31 -47.53
N PHE A 263 62.19 51.52 -47.09
CA PHE A 263 62.77 50.98 -45.87
C PHE A 263 61.97 51.39 -44.62
N ILE A 264 61.72 52.68 -44.34
CA ILE A 264 60.97 53.11 -43.15
C ILE A 264 59.52 52.57 -43.11
N TYR A 265 58.85 52.44 -44.26
CA TYR A 265 57.50 51.87 -44.36
C TYR A 265 57.48 50.35 -44.15
N ASN A 266 58.57 49.64 -44.47
CA ASN A 266 58.71 48.19 -44.33
C ASN A 266 59.28 47.73 -42.98
N THR A 267 60.17 48.49 -42.35
CA THR A 267 60.84 48.03 -41.12
C THR A 267 60.01 48.28 -39.87
N VAL A 268 59.09 49.25 -39.87
CA VAL A 268 58.36 49.69 -38.67
C VAL A 268 56.85 49.55 -38.81
N PHE A 269 56.24 50.13 -39.84
CA PHE A 269 54.76 50.23 -39.95
C PHE A 269 54.08 48.89 -40.29
N LEU A 270 54.58 48.16 -41.29
CA LEU A 270 53.99 46.87 -41.70
C LEU A 270 54.11 45.74 -40.66
N PRO A 271 55.24 45.59 -39.92
CA PRO A 271 55.32 44.65 -38.81
C PRO A 271 54.34 45.01 -37.68
N TRP A 272 54.21 46.29 -37.33
CA TRP A 272 53.31 46.75 -36.27
C TRP A 272 51.84 46.41 -36.57
N GLN A 273 51.41 46.54 -37.83
CA GLN A 273 50.07 46.12 -38.27
C GLN A 273 49.84 44.60 -38.19
N LYS A 274 50.90 43.78 -38.30
CA LYS A 274 50.81 42.33 -38.08
C LYS A 274 50.74 42.01 -36.59
N TYR A 275 51.51 42.72 -35.75
CA TYR A 275 51.45 42.57 -34.29
C TYR A 275 50.08 42.98 -33.76
N GLU A 276 49.50 44.08 -34.24
CA GLU A 276 48.16 44.54 -33.85
C GLU A 276 47.06 43.51 -34.21
N LYS A 277 47.13 42.89 -35.40
CA LYS A 277 46.20 41.80 -35.76
C LYS A 277 46.33 40.59 -34.85
N VAL A 278 47.57 40.16 -34.58
CA VAL A 278 47.84 39.05 -33.67
C VAL A 278 47.40 39.38 -32.25
N GLU A 279 47.60 40.61 -31.80
CA GLU A 279 47.17 41.10 -30.48
C GLU A 279 45.65 41.07 -30.35
N THR A 280 44.91 41.58 -31.34
CA THR A 280 43.43 41.49 -31.33
C THR A 280 42.91 40.05 -31.36
N GLU A 281 43.63 39.13 -32.02
CA GLU A 281 43.25 37.71 -32.06
C GLU A 281 43.56 37.02 -30.74
N ILE A 282 44.67 37.36 -30.08
CA ILE A 282 44.99 36.93 -28.72
C ILE A 282 43.93 37.45 -27.74
N GLU A 283 43.54 38.71 -27.83
CA GLU A 283 42.55 39.32 -26.94
C GLU A 283 41.16 38.70 -27.13
N TYR A 284 40.76 38.44 -28.38
CA TYR A 284 39.54 37.70 -28.68
C TYR A 284 39.56 36.29 -28.09
N LEU A 285 40.69 35.57 -28.21
CA LEU A 285 40.84 34.22 -27.65
C LEU A 285 40.82 34.22 -26.13
N LEU A 286 41.47 35.20 -25.49
CA LEU A 286 41.42 35.37 -24.03
C LEU A 286 40.00 35.66 -23.57
N GLN A 287 39.30 36.60 -24.20
CA GLN A 287 37.93 36.92 -23.86
C GLN A 287 37.01 35.70 -24.06
N LYS A 288 37.20 34.95 -25.14
CA LYS A 288 36.46 33.71 -25.37
C LYS A 288 36.72 32.69 -24.25
N PHE A 289 37.98 32.49 -23.88
CA PHE A 289 38.36 31.57 -22.81
C PHE A 289 37.78 32.00 -21.46
N ASP A 290 37.88 33.28 -21.11
CA ASP A 290 37.34 33.82 -19.86
C ASP A 290 35.81 33.63 -19.78
N ASN A 291 35.10 33.88 -20.88
CA ASN A 291 33.65 33.63 -20.97
C ASN A 291 33.31 32.13 -20.80
N GLU A 292 34.04 31.24 -21.49
CA GLU A 292 33.86 29.79 -21.34
C GLU A 292 34.18 29.31 -19.92
N MET A 293 35.19 29.89 -19.27
CA MET A 293 35.54 29.58 -17.89
C MET A 293 34.46 30.06 -16.91
N GLU A 294 33.86 31.23 -17.15
CA GLU A 294 32.76 31.75 -16.34
C GLU A 294 31.49 30.91 -16.50
N GLU A 295 31.13 30.54 -17.72
CA GLU A 295 29.99 29.66 -18.02
C GLU A 295 30.18 28.29 -17.35
N ASN A 296 31.34 27.67 -17.54
CA ASN A 296 31.66 26.40 -16.88
C ASN A 296 31.63 26.51 -15.34
N SER A 297 32.08 27.64 -14.78
CA SER A 297 32.01 27.87 -13.33
C SER A 297 30.57 28.03 -12.84
N ALA A 298 29.69 28.67 -13.63
CA ALA A 298 28.28 28.81 -13.31
C ALA A 298 27.58 27.45 -13.35
N ASP A 299 27.85 26.65 -14.38
CA ASP A 299 27.31 25.29 -14.54
C ASP A 299 27.74 24.37 -13.40
N LEU A 300 29.01 24.46 -12.95
CA LEU A 300 29.49 23.70 -11.79
C LEU A 300 28.72 24.05 -10.51
N LYS A 301 28.47 25.35 -10.25
CA LYS A 301 27.69 25.77 -9.07
C LYS A 301 26.24 25.32 -9.15
N LEU A 302 25.66 25.38 -10.35
CA LEU A 302 24.28 24.93 -10.56
C LEU A 302 24.16 23.42 -10.31
N ASN A 303 25.10 22.64 -10.84
CA ASN A 303 25.20 21.20 -10.56
C ASN A 303 25.37 20.91 -9.07
N GLU A 304 26.23 21.65 -8.37
CA GLU A 304 26.43 21.49 -6.92
C GLU A 304 25.13 21.73 -6.14
N ILE A 305 24.39 22.78 -6.47
CA ILE A 305 23.07 23.06 -5.88
C ILE A 305 22.07 21.93 -6.16
N ASP A 306 22.06 21.39 -7.38
CA ASP A 306 21.17 20.29 -7.74
C ASP A 306 21.56 18.99 -7.04
N TYR A 307 22.86 18.69 -6.89
CA TYR A 307 23.34 17.57 -6.07
C TYR A 307 22.92 17.70 -4.61
N GLU A 308 23.05 18.89 -4.00
CA GLU A 308 22.61 19.13 -2.62
C GLU A 308 21.09 18.92 -2.46
N ARG A 309 20.31 19.38 -3.46
CA ARG A 309 18.85 19.19 -3.48
C ARG A 309 18.48 17.71 -3.56
N GLU A 310 19.10 16.97 -4.47
CA GLU A 310 18.87 15.54 -4.65
C GLU A 310 19.27 14.75 -3.39
N GLU A 311 20.40 15.09 -2.76
CA GLU A 311 20.84 14.47 -1.50
C GLU A 311 19.82 14.69 -0.38
N GLU A 312 19.26 15.90 -0.27
CA GLU A 312 18.24 16.22 0.71
C GLU A 312 16.92 15.48 0.43
N GLU A 313 16.52 15.34 -0.84
CA GLU A 313 15.38 14.49 -1.21
C GLU A 313 15.60 13.03 -0.84
N LEU A 314 16.81 12.52 -1.04
CA LEU A 314 17.19 11.15 -0.69
C LEU A 314 17.13 10.94 0.83
N ARG A 315 17.66 11.88 1.62
CA ARG A 315 17.52 11.88 3.09
C ARG A 315 16.08 11.91 3.56
N ARG A 316 15.22 12.69 2.89
CA ARG A 316 13.78 12.76 3.21
C ARG A 316 13.07 11.45 2.93
N LEU A 317 13.44 10.76 1.86
CA LEU A 317 12.78 9.55 1.39
C LEU A 317 13.31 8.28 2.08
N GLU A 318 14.51 8.31 2.63
CA GLU A 318 15.12 7.18 3.36
C GLU A 318 14.26 6.70 4.54
N LYS A 319 13.75 7.62 5.36
CA LYS A 319 12.88 7.28 6.51
C LYS A 319 11.58 6.57 6.09
N PRO A 320 10.76 7.09 5.15
CA PRO A 320 9.55 6.39 4.71
C PRO A 320 9.85 5.07 4.00
N PHE A 321 10.97 4.94 3.28
CA PHE A 321 11.37 3.64 2.71
C PHE A 321 11.68 2.61 3.79
N SER A 322 12.42 2.98 4.84
CA SER A 322 12.70 2.09 5.96
C SER A 322 11.43 1.61 6.67
N VAL A 323 10.46 2.52 6.88
CA VAL A 323 9.15 2.16 7.45
C VAL A 323 8.38 1.21 6.54
N LEU A 324 8.30 1.52 5.24
CA LEU A 324 7.58 0.71 4.26
C LEU A 324 8.20 -0.69 4.10
N GLU A 325 9.53 -0.79 4.18
CA GLU A 325 10.23 -2.07 4.14
C GLU A 325 9.83 -2.96 5.32
N GLU A 326 9.75 -2.39 6.52
CA GLU A 326 9.32 -3.12 7.72
C GLU A 326 7.85 -3.53 7.64
N GLU A 327 6.97 -2.66 7.12
CA GLU A 327 5.57 -3.03 6.86
C GLU A 327 5.45 -4.17 5.85
N CYS A 328 6.26 -4.16 4.78
CA CYS A 328 6.32 -5.25 3.80
C CYS A 328 6.74 -6.57 4.46
N LYS A 329 7.76 -6.56 5.31
CA LYS A 329 8.20 -7.75 6.07
C LYS A 329 7.07 -8.27 6.96
N GLN A 330 6.39 -7.39 7.68
CA GLN A 330 5.25 -7.77 8.52
C GLN A 330 4.08 -8.36 7.73
N ILE A 331 3.77 -7.79 6.55
CA ILE A 331 2.70 -8.31 5.69
C ILE A 331 3.07 -9.70 5.15
N GLN A 332 4.32 -9.89 4.71
CA GLN A 332 4.79 -11.19 4.24
C GLN A 332 4.72 -12.24 5.35
N GLU A 333 5.18 -11.91 6.56
CA GLU A 333 5.15 -12.84 7.69
C GLU A 333 3.70 -13.21 8.09
N LYS A 334 2.79 -12.23 8.13
CA LYS A 334 1.36 -12.47 8.38
C LYS A 334 0.74 -13.41 7.34
N ARG A 335 1.13 -13.26 6.06
CA ARG A 335 0.65 -14.16 4.99
C ARG A 335 1.18 -15.58 5.17
N ARG A 336 2.45 -15.74 5.55
CA ARG A 336 3.07 -17.04 5.82
C ARG A 336 2.33 -17.77 6.95
N LEU A 337 2.13 -17.10 8.08
CA LEU A 337 1.43 -17.66 9.24
C LEU A 337 -0.03 -18.01 8.93
N ALA A 338 -0.71 -17.18 8.13
CA ALA A 338 -2.09 -17.45 7.71
C ALA A 338 -2.18 -18.71 6.83
N GLU A 339 -1.22 -18.91 5.92
CA GLU A 339 -1.17 -20.10 5.07
C GLU A 339 -0.88 -21.36 5.88
N GLU A 340 0.09 -21.31 6.80
CA GLU A 340 0.37 -22.43 7.71
C GLU A 340 -0.86 -22.81 8.55
N LYS A 341 -1.61 -21.81 9.03
CA LYS A 341 -2.86 -22.04 9.75
C LYS A 341 -3.92 -22.69 8.86
N ARG A 342 -4.10 -22.23 7.61
CA ARG A 342 -5.03 -22.88 6.66
C ARG A 342 -4.64 -24.32 6.40
N GLN A 343 -3.36 -24.62 6.26
CA GLN A 343 -2.88 -25.99 6.08
C GLN A 343 -3.14 -26.85 7.33
N GLN A 344 -2.95 -26.30 8.53
CA GLN A 344 -3.23 -27.02 9.76
C GLN A 344 -4.72 -27.32 9.93
N GLU A 345 -5.58 -26.33 9.66
CA GLU A 345 -7.04 -26.51 9.67
C GLU A 345 -7.50 -27.53 8.63
N MET A 346 -6.90 -27.51 7.44
CA MET A 346 -7.18 -28.51 6.40
C MET A 346 -6.80 -29.92 6.86
N ARG A 347 -5.60 -30.11 7.45
CA ARG A 347 -5.17 -31.39 8.01
C ARG A 347 -6.09 -31.87 9.13
N GLU A 348 -6.52 -30.98 10.02
CA GLU A 348 -7.42 -31.31 11.11
C GLU A 348 -8.82 -31.71 10.58
N LEU A 349 -9.33 -30.98 9.61
CA LEU A 349 -10.60 -31.28 8.96
C LEU A 349 -10.55 -32.63 8.23
N GLU A 350 -9.46 -32.93 7.53
CA GLU A 350 -9.26 -34.26 6.93
C GLU A 350 -9.29 -35.37 7.97
N LEU A 351 -8.64 -35.16 9.12
CA LEU A 351 -8.60 -36.15 10.20
C LEU A 351 -9.99 -36.37 10.80
N LYS A 352 -10.72 -35.28 11.08
CA LYS A 352 -12.12 -35.32 11.53
C LYS A 352 -13.02 -36.01 10.52
N THR A 353 -12.83 -35.73 9.23
CA THR A 353 -13.58 -36.37 8.14
C THR A 353 -13.32 -37.86 8.10
N LYS A 354 -12.04 -38.29 8.17
CA LYS A 354 -11.67 -39.71 8.24
C LYS A 354 -12.32 -40.39 9.44
N ALA A 355 -12.25 -39.80 10.64
CA ALA A 355 -12.87 -40.35 11.84
C ALA A 355 -14.41 -40.47 11.72
N ALA A 356 -15.07 -39.45 11.16
CA ALA A 356 -16.50 -39.46 10.92
C ALA A 356 -16.90 -40.58 9.94
N VAL A 357 -16.13 -40.76 8.85
CA VAL A 357 -16.34 -41.85 7.88
C VAL A 357 -16.22 -43.21 8.57
N PHE A 358 -15.21 -43.43 9.42
CA PHE A 358 -15.06 -44.66 10.19
C PHE A 358 -16.25 -44.92 11.13
N ALA A 359 -16.67 -43.92 11.89
CA ALA A 359 -17.81 -44.04 12.80
C ALA A 359 -19.11 -44.34 12.05
N GLN A 360 -19.35 -43.65 10.93
CA GLN A 360 -20.50 -43.90 10.06
C GLN A 360 -20.50 -45.31 9.46
N ALA A 361 -19.35 -45.78 8.96
CA ALA A 361 -19.20 -47.12 8.42
C ALA A 361 -19.47 -48.19 9.50
N TRP A 362 -18.94 -47.98 10.72
CA TRP A 362 -19.18 -48.87 11.85
C TRP A 362 -20.66 -48.93 12.24
N TRP A 363 -21.32 -47.77 12.36
CA TRP A 363 -22.74 -47.68 12.68
C TRP A 363 -23.63 -48.32 11.62
N ARG A 364 -23.37 -48.04 10.33
CA ARG A 364 -24.06 -48.69 9.21
C ARG A 364 -23.89 -50.21 9.29
N GLY A 365 -22.68 -50.69 9.55
CA GLY A 365 -22.41 -52.11 9.77
C GLY A 365 -23.17 -52.70 10.96
N TYR A 366 -23.17 -52.02 12.11
CA TYR A 366 -23.91 -52.45 13.30
C TYR A 366 -25.42 -52.51 13.05
N SER A 367 -25.98 -51.47 12.44
CA SER A 367 -27.40 -51.36 12.12
C SER A 367 -27.84 -52.48 11.18
N THR A 368 -27.07 -52.76 10.12
CA THR A 368 -27.31 -53.89 9.22
C THR A 368 -27.28 -55.22 9.97
N ARG A 369 -26.26 -55.47 10.81
CA ARG A 369 -26.16 -56.69 11.62
C ARG A 369 -27.33 -56.83 12.59
N LYS A 370 -27.79 -55.73 13.21
CA LYS A 370 -28.93 -55.73 14.13
C LYS A 370 -30.24 -55.98 13.41
N ALA A 371 -30.45 -55.41 12.22
CA ALA A 371 -31.59 -55.68 11.37
C ALA A 371 -31.66 -57.16 10.95
N LEU A 372 -30.52 -57.76 10.58
CA LEU A 372 -30.42 -59.19 10.29
C LEU A 372 -30.74 -60.07 11.51
N LYS A 373 -30.26 -59.68 12.70
CA LYS A 373 -30.54 -60.39 13.97
C LYS A 373 -32.00 -60.30 14.41
N ASN A 374 -32.68 -59.19 14.12
CA ASN A 374 -34.12 -59.03 14.38
C ASN A 374 -34.96 -59.82 13.37
N LYS A 375 -34.54 -59.87 12.09
CA LYS A 375 -35.16 -60.75 11.08
C LYS A 375 -35.06 -62.23 11.48
N SER A 376 -33.91 -62.69 11.98
CA SER A 376 -33.73 -64.09 12.41
C SER A 376 -34.52 -64.48 13.68
N LYS A 377 -34.83 -63.51 14.56
CA LYS A 377 -35.75 -63.73 15.70
C LYS A 377 -37.22 -63.77 15.27
N SER A 378 -37.63 -62.96 14.29
CA SER A 378 -39.02 -62.96 13.79
C SER A 378 -39.40 -64.25 13.05
N THR A 379 -38.45 -64.90 12.35
CA THR A 379 -38.67 -66.22 11.72
C THR A 379 -38.72 -67.35 12.74
N LYS A 380 -38.11 -67.22 13.93
CA LYS A 380 -38.25 -68.21 15.03
C LYS A 380 -39.59 -68.10 15.77
N ALA A 381 -40.18 -66.91 15.89
CA ALA A 381 -41.47 -66.71 16.58
C ALA A 381 -42.71 -67.13 15.75
N LYS A 382 -42.60 -67.23 14.42
CA LYS A 382 -43.72 -67.65 13.54
C LYS A 382 -43.96 -69.17 13.46
N LYS A 383 -43.16 -70.03 14.13
CA LYS A 383 -43.29 -71.50 14.06
C LYS A 383 -44.13 -72.13 15.20
N GLY A 384 -44.83 -71.34 16.03
CA GLY A 384 -45.43 -71.83 17.28
C GLY A 384 -46.93 -71.59 17.51
N LYS A 385 -47.72 -71.06 16.56
CA LYS A 385 -49.16 -70.84 16.76
C LYS A 385 -49.99 -71.34 15.58
N GLY A 386 -50.63 -72.50 15.75
CA GLY A 386 -51.71 -72.97 14.86
C GLY A 386 -51.82 -74.48 14.63
N LYS A 387 -52.16 -75.28 15.65
CA LYS A 387 -53.03 -76.47 15.49
C LYS A 387 -53.58 -76.95 16.85
N LYS A 388 -54.78 -76.49 17.19
CA LYS A 388 -55.73 -77.10 18.15
C LYS A 388 -57.12 -76.57 17.79
N LYS A 389 -57.86 -77.26 16.93
CA LYS A 389 -58.98 -78.15 17.23
C LYS A 389 -59.48 -78.72 15.92
#